data_AF-A0A945BZE8-F1
#
_entry.id   AF-A0A945BZE8-F1
#
_cell.length_a   1.000
_cell.length_b   1.000
_cell.length_c   1.000
_cell.angle_alpha   90.00
_cell.angle_beta   90.00
_cell.angle_gamma   90.00
#
_symmetry.space_group_name_H-M   'P 1'
#
loop_
_entity.id
_entity.type
_entity.pdbx_description
1 polymer ?
#
loop_
_entity_poly.entity_id
_entity_poly.type
_entity_poly.pdbx_seq_one_letter_code
_entity_poly.pdbx_strand_id
1 'polypeptide(L)'
;MIIKSKVIKGGGVGKELGFPTANLDVGLREFKELNFGVYVCEIGYKDKIYKGLLHYGLRKTFEKEISAEVLILDFEEDLYDKEIEVKIKEKIRDIQKFSSREELVKQIKKDVKNL
;
A
#
# COMPACT_ATOMS: atom_id res chain seq x y z
N MET A 1 -5.16 5.74 -12.98
CA MET A 1 -5.83 6.59 -11.96
C MET A 1 -4.76 7.22 -11.08
N ILE A 2 -4.97 8.45 -10.60
CA ILE A 2 -4.07 9.15 -9.69
C ILE A 2 -4.86 9.48 -8.42
N ILE A 3 -4.28 9.20 -7.25
CA ILE A 3 -4.88 9.46 -5.94
C ILE A 3 -3.91 10.36 -5.15
N LYS A 4 -4.35 11.52 -4.69
CA LYS A 4 -3.57 12.36 -3.77
C LYS A 4 -4.09 12.12 -2.36
N SER A 5 -3.27 11.56 -1.49
CA SER A 5 -3.71 11.19 -0.15
C SER A 5 -2.65 11.53 0.90
N LYS A 6 -3.14 11.91 2.08
CA LYS A 6 -2.33 12.13 3.26
C LYS A 6 -1.93 10.78 3.86
N VAL A 7 -0.66 10.65 4.22
CA VAL A 7 -0.17 9.49 4.97
C VAL A 7 -0.54 9.63 6.43
N ILE A 8 -1.25 8.63 6.94
CA ILE A 8 -1.78 8.56 8.29
C ILE A 8 -1.08 7.48 9.12
N LYS A 9 -1.27 7.53 10.43
CA LYS A 9 -0.66 6.56 11.34
C LYS A 9 -1.33 5.18 11.19
N GLY A 10 -0.50 4.18 10.89
CA GLY A 10 -0.90 2.79 10.78
C GLY A 10 -0.68 1.96 12.04
N GLY A 11 -0.91 0.65 11.92
CA GLY A 11 -0.60 -0.33 12.97
C GLY A 11 0.87 -0.78 12.99
N GLY A 12 1.71 -0.33 12.04
CA GLY A 12 3.14 -0.64 12.00
C GLY A 12 3.52 -2.09 11.64
N VAL A 13 2.54 -2.96 11.36
CA VAL A 13 2.74 -4.40 11.11
C VAL A 13 3.72 -4.65 9.94
N GLY A 14 3.62 -3.88 8.86
CA GLY A 14 4.52 -4.00 7.72
C GLY A 14 6.00 -3.81 8.11
N LYS A 15 6.29 -2.86 9.01
CA LYS A 15 7.64 -2.60 9.48
C LYS A 15 8.24 -3.81 10.21
N GLU A 16 7.45 -4.49 11.05
CA GLU A 16 7.90 -5.70 11.72
C GLU A 16 8.20 -6.84 10.72
N LEU A 17 7.51 -6.87 9.58
CA LEU A 17 7.69 -7.85 8.51
C LEU A 17 8.89 -7.55 7.59
N GLY A 18 9.56 -6.41 7.78
CA GLY A 18 10.62 -5.94 6.88
C GLY A 18 10.10 -5.22 5.62
N PHE A 19 8.81 -4.87 5.59
CA PHE A 19 8.16 -4.15 4.49
C PHE A 19 7.40 -2.94 5.04
N PRO A 20 8.12 -1.86 5.41
CA PRO A 20 7.46 -0.66 5.94
C PRO A 20 6.45 -0.12 4.92
N THR A 21 5.21 0.05 5.35
CA THR A 21 4.13 0.59 4.52
C THR A 21 3.67 1.95 5.06
N ALA A 22 3.30 2.84 4.16
CA ALA A 22 2.60 4.08 4.49
C ALA A 22 1.09 3.86 4.33
N ASN A 23 0.33 4.08 5.41
CA ASN A 23 -1.14 4.02 5.36
C ASN A 23 -1.68 5.31 4.76
N LEU A 24 -2.59 5.20 3.80
CA LEU A 24 -3.24 6.33 3.14
C LEU A 24 -4.61 6.60 3.78
N ASP A 25 -5.00 7.87 3.84
CA ASP A 25 -6.38 8.24 4.15
C ASP A 25 -7.31 7.81 3.01
N VAL A 26 -8.22 6.88 3.32
CA VAL A 26 -9.18 6.25 2.40
C VAL A 26 -10.51 7.00 2.30
N GLY A 27 -10.66 8.16 2.96
CA GLY A 27 -11.87 8.99 2.88
C GLY A 27 -12.16 9.56 1.49
N LEU A 28 -11.21 9.44 0.56
CA LEU A 28 -11.28 9.97 -0.80
C LEU A 28 -12.19 9.14 -1.71
N ARG A 29 -12.84 9.81 -2.66
CA ARG A 29 -13.81 9.18 -3.58
C ARG A 29 -13.13 8.20 -4.54
N GLU A 30 -11.90 8.49 -4.92
CA GLU A 30 -11.09 7.74 -5.89
C GLU A 30 -10.85 6.30 -5.43
N PHE A 31 -10.72 6.06 -4.13
CA PHE A 31 -10.61 4.70 -3.60
C PHE A 31 -11.90 3.88 -3.79
N LYS A 32 -13.07 4.52 -3.82
CA LYS A 32 -14.36 3.82 -4.03
C LYS A 32 -14.52 3.28 -5.44
N GLU A 33 -13.76 3.80 -6.40
CA GLU A 33 -13.75 3.35 -7.79
C GLU A 33 -12.73 2.21 -8.04
N LEU A 34 -11.88 1.92 -7.04
CA LEU A 34 -10.90 0.83 -7.11
C LEU A 34 -11.50 -0.47 -6.56
N ASN A 35 -11.28 -1.58 -7.26
CA ASN A 35 -11.56 -2.91 -6.72
C ASN A 35 -10.56 -3.25 -5.60
N PHE A 36 -10.92 -4.15 -4.69
CA PHE A 36 -9.94 -4.64 -3.73
C PHE A 36 -8.84 -5.46 -4.41
N GLY A 37 -7.61 -5.33 -3.91
CA GLY A 37 -6.46 -6.05 -4.46
C GLY A 37 -5.12 -5.43 -4.13
N VAL A 38 -4.09 -5.96 -4.81
CA VAL A 38 -2.73 -5.43 -4.80
C VAL A 38 -2.38 -4.91 -6.19
N TYR A 39 -1.77 -3.74 -6.21
CA TYR A 39 -1.53 -2.97 -7.42
C TYR A 39 -0.08 -2.52 -7.50
N VAL A 40 0.48 -2.53 -8.72
CA VAL A 40 1.68 -1.77 -9.06
C VAL A 40 1.31 -0.30 -9.14
N CYS A 41 2.13 0.55 -8.50
CA CYS A 41 1.92 1.98 -8.50
C CYS A 41 3.24 2.76 -8.59
N GLU A 42 3.12 4.02 -9.00
CA GLU A 42 4.16 5.04 -8.91
C GLU A 42 3.77 6.03 -7.81
N ILE A 43 4.73 6.43 -6.96
CA ILE A 43 4.53 7.35 -5.84
C ILE A 43 5.30 8.64 -6.13
N GLY A 44 4.58 9.74 -6.27
CA GLY A 44 5.15 11.08 -6.39
C GLY A 44 5.32 11.74 -5.03
N TYR A 45 6.55 12.15 -4.70
CA TYR A 45 6.87 12.93 -3.49
C TYR A 45 8.13 13.77 -3.70
N LYS A 46 8.07 15.07 -3.37
CA LYS A 46 9.20 16.04 -3.50
C LYS A 46 9.96 15.93 -4.83
N ASP A 47 9.25 16.07 -5.95
CA ASP A 47 9.78 16.01 -7.32
C ASP A 47 10.46 14.68 -7.72
N LYS A 48 10.31 13.63 -6.89
CA LYS A 48 10.77 12.28 -7.18
C LYS A 48 9.59 11.35 -7.40
N ILE A 49 9.82 10.35 -8.26
CA ILE A 49 8.89 9.26 -8.51
C ILE A 49 9.52 7.96 -8.03
N TYR A 50 8.82 7.26 -7.17
CA TYR A 50 9.21 5.97 -6.63
C TYR A 50 8.30 4.88 -7.17
N LYS A 51 8.81 3.66 -7.28
CA LYS A 51 7.99 2.48 -7.55
C LYS A 51 7.44 1.90 -6.25
N GLY A 52 6.29 1.27 -6.31
CA GLY A 52 5.73 0.61 -5.13
C GLY A 52 4.54 -0.29 -5.39
N LEU A 53 4.05 -0.89 -4.31
CA LEU A 53 2.85 -1.70 -4.29
C LEU A 53 1.79 -1.03 -3.41
N LEU A 54 0.57 -0.89 -3.92
CA LEU A 54 -0.59 -0.53 -3.13
C LEU A 54 -1.37 -1.80 -2.77
N HIS A 55 -1.55 -2.05 -1.48
CA HIS A 55 -2.59 -2.94 -0.98
C HIS A 55 -3.85 -2.12 -0.67
N TYR A 56 -4.98 -2.47 -1.27
CA TYR A 56 -6.26 -1.83 -1.01
C TYR A 56 -7.35 -2.84 -0.66
N GLY A 57 -7.85 -2.79 0.57
CA GLY A 57 -9.05 -3.49 1.03
C GLY A 57 -9.12 -3.66 2.55
N LEU A 58 -9.92 -4.64 3.01
CA LEU A 58 -10.35 -4.72 4.41
C LEU A 58 -9.23 -5.13 5.38
N ARG A 59 -9.17 -4.48 6.55
CA ARG A 59 -8.39 -4.98 7.69
C ARG A 59 -9.04 -6.26 8.24
N LYS A 60 -8.21 -7.23 8.63
CA LYS A 60 -8.69 -8.51 9.21
C LYS A 60 -9.16 -8.38 10.67
N THR A 61 -8.79 -7.30 11.36
CA THR A 61 -8.96 -7.17 12.81
C THR A 61 -10.29 -6.52 13.14
N PHE A 62 -11.34 -7.33 13.31
CA PHE A 62 -12.68 -7.04 13.89
C PHE A 62 -13.52 -5.89 13.30
N GLU A 63 -12.93 -4.91 12.65
CA GLU A 63 -13.59 -3.76 12.04
C GLU A 63 -13.57 -3.96 10.52
N LYS A 64 -14.74 -3.84 9.88
CA LYS A 64 -14.90 -3.90 8.41
C LYS A 64 -14.38 -2.63 7.75
N GLU A 65 -13.27 -2.08 8.26
CA GLU A 65 -12.67 -0.86 7.76
C GLU A 65 -11.79 -1.17 6.56
N ILE A 66 -12.02 -0.38 5.51
CA ILE A 66 -11.21 -0.38 4.30
C ILE A 66 -9.88 0.31 4.63
N SER A 67 -8.79 -0.24 4.10
CA SER A 67 -7.44 0.30 4.27
C SER A 67 -6.72 0.35 2.93
N ALA A 68 -5.88 1.37 2.78
CA ALA A 68 -4.95 1.53 1.68
C ALA A 68 -3.54 1.65 2.26
N GLU A 69 -2.63 0.78 1.83
CA GLU A 69 -1.25 0.73 2.32
C GLU A 69 -0.29 0.67 1.14
N VAL A 70 0.64 1.62 1.07
CA VAL A 70 1.65 1.65 0.01
C VAL A 70 3.01 1.22 0.55
N LEU A 71 3.59 0.20 -0.06
CA LEU A 71 5.00 -0.16 0.08
C LEU A 71 5.78 0.63 -0.97
N ILE A 72 6.61 1.57 -0.55
CA ILE A 72 7.46 2.37 -1.43
C ILE A 72 8.85 1.73 -1.48
N LEU A 73 9.35 1.43 -2.67
CA LEU A 73 10.68 0.85 -2.85
C LEU A 73 11.76 1.94 -2.79
N ASP A 74 12.93 1.57 -2.26
CA ASP A 74 14.12 2.43 -2.18
C ASP A 74 13.83 3.80 -1.52
N PHE A 75 13.05 3.77 -0.43
CA PHE A 75 12.57 4.96 0.27
C PHE A 75 12.87 4.90 1.77
N GLU A 76 13.47 5.97 2.30
CA GLU A 76 14.00 6.00 3.68
C GLU A 76 13.52 7.22 4.50
N GLU A 77 12.61 8.05 3.97
CA GLU A 77 12.07 9.21 4.71
C GLU A 77 10.81 8.85 5.51
N ASP A 78 10.49 9.66 6.52
CA ASP A 78 9.19 9.60 7.19
C ASP A 78 8.15 10.42 6.41
N LEU A 79 7.01 9.79 6.13
CA LEU A 79 5.89 10.39 5.40
C LEU A 79 4.72 10.75 6.30
N TYR A 80 4.75 10.51 7.61
CA TYR A 80 3.61 10.86 8.47
C TYR A 80 3.21 12.33 8.30
N ASP A 81 1.90 12.52 8.16
CA ASP A 81 1.25 13.80 7.89
C ASP A 81 1.63 14.49 6.58
N LYS A 82 2.36 13.83 5.68
CA LYS A 82 2.67 14.31 4.33
C LYS A 82 1.63 13.84 3.32
N GLU A 83 1.41 14.67 2.29
CA GLU A 83 0.64 14.28 1.12
C GLU A 83 1.56 13.64 0.09
N ILE A 84 1.09 12.53 -0.50
CA ILE A 84 1.76 11.87 -1.62
C ILE A 84 0.77 11.65 -2.76
N GLU A 85 1.29 11.60 -3.98
CA GLU A 85 0.54 11.20 -5.15
C GLU A 85 0.78 9.73 -5.45
N VAL A 86 -0.28 8.92 -5.56
CA VAL A 86 -0.22 7.49 -5.88
C VAL A 86 -0.89 7.27 -7.23
N LYS A 87 -0.09 6.96 -8.23
CA LYS A 87 -0.55 6.63 -9.58
C LYS A 87 -0.67 5.12 -9.75
N ILE A 88 -1.90 4.64 -9.82
CA ILE A 88 -2.22 3.22 -10.01
C ILE A 88 -1.95 2.82 -11.47
N LYS A 89 -1.15 1.77 -11.66
CA LYS A 89 -0.73 1.28 -12.98
C LYS A 89 -1.47 -0.01 -13.36
N GLU A 90 -1.32 -1.05 -12.54
CA GLU A 90 -1.84 -2.39 -12.84
C GLU A 90 -2.25 -3.13 -11.57
N LYS A 91 -3.34 -3.91 -11.63
CA LYS A 91 -3.71 -4.85 -10.57
C LYS A 91 -2.97 -6.16 -10.79
N ILE A 92 -2.15 -6.58 -9.83
CA ILE A 92 -1.35 -7.81 -9.95
C ILE A 92 -2.00 -9.03 -9.30
N ARG A 93 -2.89 -8.82 -8.31
CA ARG A 93 -3.69 -9.90 -7.70
C ARG A 93 -4.84 -9.37 -6.83
N ASP A 94 -5.77 -10.26 -6.53
CA ASP A 94 -6.76 -10.06 -5.47
C ASP A 94 -6.12 -10.16 -4.07
N ILE A 95 -6.90 -9.74 -3.05
CA ILE A 95 -6.52 -9.94 -1.65
C ILE A 95 -6.55 -11.42 -1.32
N GLN A 96 -5.48 -11.88 -0.69
CA GLN A 96 -5.32 -13.28 -0.27
C GLN A 96 -5.19 -13.37 1.23
N LYS A 97 -5.76 -14.44 1.80
CA LYS A 97 -5.53 -14.82 3.20
C LYS A 97 -4.34 -15.77 3.24
N PHE A 98 -3.33 -15.43 4.03
CA PHE A 98 -2.21 -16.31 4.33
C PHE A 98 -2.44 -17.02 5.65
N SER A 99 -1.97 -18.27 5.73
CA SER A 99 -2.07 -19.11 6.93
C SER A 99 -0.93 -18.84 7.92
N SER A 100 0.16 -18.23 7.45
CA SER A 100 1.34 -17.89 8.25
C SER A 100 1.96 -16.55 7.85
N ARG A 101 2.83 -16.03 8.73
CA ARG A 101 3.62 -14.82 8.50
C ARG A 101 4.63 -15.05 7.36
N GLU A 102 5.20 -16.23 7.31
CA GLU A 102 6.19 -16.66 6.33
C GLU A 102 5.60 -16.70 4.92
N GLU A 103 4.38 -17.19 4.77
CA GLU A 103 3.66 -17.19 3.48
C GLU A 103 3.40 -15.76 2.99
N LEU A 104 2.94 -14.87 3.87
CA LEU A 104 2.73 -13.46 3.54
C LEU A 104 4.04 -12.82 3.06
N VAL A 105 5.13 -13.00 3.79
CA VAL A 105 6.45 -12.46 3.42
C VAL A 105 6.93 -13.01 2.08
N LYS A 106 6.76 -14.32 1.84
CA LYS A 106 7.11 -14.93 0.54
C LYS A 106 6.31 -14.32 -0.60
N GLN A 107 5.02 -14.07 -0.40
CA GLN A 107 4.18 -13.45 -1.41
C GLN A 107 4.59 -11.99 -1.67
N ILE A 108 4.84 -11.19 -0.63
CA ILE A 108 5.29 -9.78 -0.81
C ILE A 108 6.61 -9.75 -1.59
N LYS A 109 7.57 -10.63 -1.27
CA LYS A 109 8.83 -10.73 -2.03
C LYS A 109 8.60 -11.06 -3.50
N LYS A 110 7.66 -11.95 -3.81
CA LYS A 110 7.29 -12.29 -5.18
C LYS A 110 6.67 -11.10 -5.89
N ASP A 111 5.77 -10.37 -5.23
CA ASP A 111 5.12 -9.19 -5.78
C ASP A 111 6.15 -8.09 -6.08
N VAL A 112 7.10 -7.85 -5.17
CA VAL A 112 8.19 -6.87 -5.35
C VAL A 112 9.18 -7.29 -6.44
N LYS A 113 9.47 -8.58 -6.60
CA LYS A 113 10.36 -9.06 -7.65
C LYS A 113 9.81 -8.80 -9.07
N ASN A 114 8.50 -8.69 -9.20
CA ASN A 114 7.81 -8.51 -10.47
C ASN A 114 7.54 -7.04 -10.83
N LEU A 115 8.10 -6.09 -10.07
CA LEU A 115 8.00 -4.62 -10.23
C LEU A 115 9.17 -4.04 -11.04
#